data_AF-A0A419DB62-F1
#
_entry.id   AF-A0A419DB62-F1
#
_cell.length_a   1.000
_cell.length_b   1.000
_cell.length_c   1.000
_cell.angle_alpha   90.00
_cell.angle_beta   90.00
_cell.angle_gamma   90.00
#
_symmetry.space_group_name_H-M   'P 1'
#
loop_
_entity.id
_entity.type
_entity.pdbx_description
1 polymer ?
#
loop_
_entity_poly.entity_id
_entity_poly.type
_entity_poly.pdbx_seq_one_letter_code
_entity_poly.pdbx_strand_id
1 'polypeptide(L)'
;MFLEKSYKANIDTATSGDNTIIAAPGAGKYLAIDHINMVPKGGVTIQFKDGSTDYGGDYLLTTSQGFVLENVYADQDGIITCSDNSAFVINLSGNVQVSGFVRYRILP
;
A
#
# COMPACT_ATOMS: atom_id res chain seq x y z
N MET A 1 -7.61 -21.11 14.02
CA MET A 1 -7.42 -20.04 13.03
C MET A 1 -7.69 -18.73 13.75
N PHE A 2 -6.65 -17.96 14.07
CA PHE A 2 -6.86 -16.62 14.61
C PHE A 2 -7.31 -15.73 13.45
N LEU A 3 -8.57 -15.27 13.49
CA LEU A 3 -9.08 -14.27 12.57
C LEU A 3 -8.53 -12.93 13.05
N GLU A 4 -7.33 -12.58 12.59
CA GLU A 4 -6.77 -11.26 12.84
C GLU A 4 -7.68 -10.20 12.23
N LYS A 5 -7.87 -9.11 12.97
CA LYS A 5 -8.77 -8.03 12.54
C LYS A 5 -8.22 -7.40 11.27
N SER A 6 -9.01 -7.43 10.20
CA SER A 6 -8.71 -6.69 8.97
C SER A 6 -9.15 -5.23 9.11
N TYR A 7 -8.27 -4.33 8.67
CA TYR A 7 -8.46 -2.89 8.62
C TYR A 7 -8.57 -2.41 7.17
N LYS A 8 -9.02 -1.16 6.98
CA LYS A 8 -9.09 -0.48 5.68
C LYS A 8 -8.45 0.89 5.78
N ALA A 9 -7.64 1.25 4.80
CA ALA A 9 -7.22 2.63 4.53
C ALA A 9 -7.65 3.04 3.12
N ASN A 10 -7.97 4.32 2.92
CA ASN A 10 -8.29 4.83 1.60
C ASN A 10 -6.99 5.25 0.90
N ILE A 11 -6.93 5.02 -0.41
CA ILE A 11 -5.95 5.69 -1.29
C ILE A 11 -6.71 6.85 -1.92
N ASP A 12 -6.33 8.07 -1.58
CA ASP A 12 -6.90 9.28 -2.16
C ASP A 12 -5.82 10.37 -2.13
N THR A 13 -4.89 10.29 -3.07
CA THR A 13 -3.77 11.23 -3.15
C THR A 13 -3.54 11.69 -4.58
N ALA A 14 -3.09 12.93 -4.74
CA ALA A 14 -2.70 13.55 -6.00
C ALA A 14 -1.34 14.27 -5.91
N THR A 15 -0.58 14.02 -4.85
CA THR A 15 0.69 14.70 -4.58
C THR A 15 1.86 13.84 -5.03
N SER A 16 2.78 14.39 -5.81
CA SER A 16 4.03 13.70 -6.16
C SER A 16 4.92 13.46 -4.93
N GLY A 17 5.79 12.46 -5.01
CA GLY A 17 6.60 12.02 -3.90
C GLY A 17 5.83 11.08 -2.96
N ASP A 18 6.31 10.99 -1.72
CA ASP A 18 5.83 10.03 -0.74
C ASP A 18 4.49 10.44 -0.11
N ASN A 19 3.53 9.51 -0.14
CA ASN A 19 2.22 9.66 0.49
C ASN A 19 1.99 8.53 1.49
N THR A 20 1.92 8.87 2.77
CA THR A 20 1.60 7.89 3.82
C THR A 20 0.14 7.48 3.73
N ILE A 21 -0.11 6.21 3.40
CA ILE A 21 -1.46 5.64 3.29
C ILE A 21 -1.88 5.00 4.62
N ILE A 22 -0.96 4.33 5.28
CA ILE A 22 -1.17 3.74 6.61
C ILE A 22 -0.01 4.17 7.50
N ALA A 23 -0.32 4.82 8.62
CA ALA A 23 0.68 5.20 9.61
C ALA A 23 1.29 3.96 10.28
N ALA A 24 2.52 4.10 10.79
CA ALA A 24 3.19 3.04 11.54
C ALA A 24 2.34 2.55 12.73
N PRO A 25 2.26 1.23 12.97
CA PRO A 25 1.36 0.65 13.98
C PRO A 25 1.85 0.77 15.43
N GLY A 26 3.05 1.31 15.66
CA GLY A 26 3.74 1.31 16.96
C GLY A 26 4.77 0.19 17.06
N ALA A 27 5.66 0.29 18.06
CA ALA A 27 6.75 -0.66 18.29
C ALA A 27 6.26 -2.09 18.59
N GLY A 28 6.99 -3.09 18.08
CA GLY A 28 6.68 -4.51 18.22
C GLY A 28 5.44 -4.92 17.43
N LYS A 29 5.18 -4.24 16.31
CA LYS A 29 4.09 -4.51 15.39
C LYS A 29 4.47 -4.12 13.97
N TYR A 30 3.92 -4.83 13.01
CA TYR A 30 4.08 -4.51 11.60
C TYR A 30 2.76 -4.54 10.83
N LEU A 31 2.78 -3.98 9.62
CA LEU A 31 1.65 -3.97 8.70
C LEU A 31 1.81 -5.12 7.70
N ALA A 32 0.82 -6.00 7.64
CA ALA A 32 0.67 -7.00 6.60
C ALA A 32 -0.43 -6.54 5.63
N ILE A 33 -0.06 -6.20 4.40
CA ILE A 33 -1.01 -5.76 3.39
C ILE A 33 -1.61 -6.99 2.70
N ASP A 34 -2.93 -7.09 2.67
CA ASP A 34 -3.63 -8.23 2.06
C ASP A 34 -4.24 -7.91 0.70
N HIS A 35 -4.62 -6.64 0.49
CA HIS A 35 -5.27 -6.23 -0.74
C HIS A 35 -5.03 -4.76 -1.03
N ILE A 36 -4.73 -4.46 -2.29
CA ILE A 36 -4.64 -3.10 -2.81
C ILE A 36 -5.53 -3.03 -4.05
N ASN A 37 -6.43 -2.05 -4.08
CA ASN A 37 -7.15 -1.67 -5.28
C ASN A 37 -6.93 -0.18 -5.52
N MET A 38 -6.52 0.19 -6.73
CA MET A 38 -6.39 1.59 -7.10
C MET A 38 -6.58 1.83 -8.59
N VAL A 39 -6.90 3.06 -8.93
CA VAL A 39 -7.01 3.56 -10.31
C VAL A 39 -6.45 4.98 -10.39
N PRO A 40 -5.52 5.26 -11.32
CA PRO A 40 -5.03 6.61 -11.54
C PRO A 40 -5.89 7.36 -12.57
N LYS A 41 -6.01 8.67 -12.39
CA LYS A 41 -6.70 9.60 -13.32
C LYS A 41 -5.81 10.04 -14.50
N GLY A 42 -4.54 9.63 -14.51
CA GLY A 42 -3.54 10.00 -15.51
C GLY A 42 -2.38 8.98 -15.54
N GLY A 43 -1.42 9.16 -16.45
CA GLY A 43 -0.20 8.36 -16.45
C GLY A 43 0.69 8.70 -15.25
N VAL A 44 1.08 7.70 -14.46
CA VAL A 44 1.88 7.87 -13.25
C VAL A 44 2.66 6.58 -12.96
N THR A 45 3.89 6.73 -12.50
CA THR A 45 4.64 5.61 -11.91
C THR A 45 4.38 5.61 -10.41
N ILE A 46 4.05 4.43 -9.90
CA ILE A 46 3.79 4.19 -8.49
C ILE A 46 4.88 3.27 -7.93
N GLN A 47 5.51 3.68 -6.83
CA GLN A 47 6.43 2.84 -6.05
C GLN A 47 5.84 2.62 -4.66
N PHE A 48 5.65 1.36 -4.27
CA PHE A 48 5.28 1.03 -2.90
C PHE A 48 6.50 1.12 -1.99
N LYS A 49 6.29 1.55 -0.76
CA LYS A 49 7.39 1.79 0.19
C LYS A 49 7.03 1.27 1.58
N ASP A 50 8.04 0.68 2.20
CA ASP A 50 8.12 0.37 3.62
C ASP A 50 8.84 1.53 4.32
N GLY A 51 8.06 2.48 4.83
CA GLY A 51 8.58 3.76 5.33
C GLY A 51 9.27 4.53 4.21
N SER A 52 10.60 4.70 4.31
CA SER A 52 11.41 5.34 3.27
C SER A 52 12.06 4.35 2.29
N THR A 53 11.94 3.04 2.53
CA THR A 53 12.56 1.99 1.73
C THR A 53 11.63 1.56 0.61
N ASP A 54 12.13 1.42 -0.61
CA ASP A 54 11.33 0.93 -1.73
C ASP A 54 11.00 -0.56 -1.54
N TYR A 55 9.72 -0.89 -1.69
CA TYR A 55 9.22 -2.26 -1.67
C TYR A 55 9.01 -2.74 -3.11
N GLY A 56 9.90 -3.62 -3.58
CA GLY A 56 9.88 -4.08 -4.97
C GLY A 56 10.32 -2.99 -5.94
N GLY A 57 9.76 -3.02 -7.16
CA GLY A 57 10.06 -2.05 -8.21
C GLY A 57 8.84 -1.22 -8.64
N ASP A 58 9.10 -0.31 -9.57
CA ASP A 58 8.13 0.64 -10.09
C ASP A 58 6.95 0.00 -10.85
N TYR A 59 5.75 0.48 -10.59
CA TYR A 59 4.53 0.16 -11.33
C TYR A 59 4.15 1.33 -12.25
N LEU A 60 4.42 1.18 -13.55
CA LEU A 60 4.00 2.15 -14.56
C LEU A 60 2.53 1.95 -14.91
N LEU A 61 1.68 2.91 -14.53
CA LEU A 61 0.25 2.87 -14.82
C LEU A 61 -0.16 3.98 -15.78
N THR A 62 -1.14 3.66 -16.61
CA THR A 62 -1.78 4.61 -17.53
C THR A 62 -3.15 5.03 -17.01
N THR A 63 -3.72 6.06 -17.62
CA THR A 63 -5.03 6.60 -17.24
C THR A 63 -6.12 5.53 -17.18
N SER A 64 -6.90 5.52 -16.10
CA SER A 64 -8.04 4.62 -15.89
C SER A 64 -7.68 3.12 -15.88
N GLN A 65 -6.40 2.78 -15.71
CA GLN A 65 -5.96 1.41 -15.54
C GLN A 65 -6.25 0.93 -14.12
N GLY A 66 -7.18 -0.02 -13.99
CA GLY A 66 -7.41 -0.70 -12.72
C GLY A 66 -6.19 -1.51 -12.33
N PHE A 67 -5.71 -1.29 -11.11
CA PHE A 67 -4.62 -2.05 -10.51
C PHE A 67 -5.12 -2.76 -9.27
N VAL A 68 -4.88 -4.07 -9.20
CA VAL A 68 -5.26 -4.91 -8.06
C VAL A 68 -4.09 -5.81 -7.70
N LEU A 69 -3.75 -5.84 -6.42
CA LEU A 69 -2.92 -6.88 -5.82
C LEU A 69 -3.69 -7.50 -4.67
N GLU A 70 -3.65 -8.83 -4.57
CA GLU A 70 -4.40 -9.58 -3.58
C GLU A 70 -3.56 -10.75 -3.04
N ASN A 71 -3.68 -10.98 -1.73
CA ASN A 71 -3.09 -12.09 -1.01
C ASN A 71 -3.84 -13.41 -1.28
N VAL A 72 -3.79 -13.85 -2.55
CA VAL A 72 -4.49 -15.06 -3.03
C VAL A 72 -4.01 -16.35 -2.36
N TYR A 73 -2.79 -16.34 -1.82
CA TYR A 73 -2.20 -17.49 -1.13
C TYR A 73 -2.44 -17.49 0.37
N ALA A 74 -3.15 -16.48 0.89
CA ALA A 74 -3.38 -16.30 2.32
C ALA A 74 -2.08 -16.34 3.13
N ASP A 75 -1.04 -15.68 2.61
CA ASP A 75 0.23 -15.51 3.30
C ASP A 75 0.00 -14.79 4.63
N GLN A 76 0.59 -15.31 5.70
CA GLN A 76 0.41 -14.76 7.03
C GLN A 76 0.97 -13.34 7.11
N ASP A 77 2.04 -13.06 6.37
CA ASP A 77 2.73 -11.77 6.38
C ASP A 77 2.17 -10.78 5.32
N GLY A 78 1.16 -11.19 4.57
CA GLY A 78 0.54 -10.42 3.50
C GLY A 78 1.33 -10.48 2.18
N ILE A 79 0.83 -9.77 1.17
CA ILE A 79 1.55 -9.56 -0.11
C ILE A 79 2.63 -8.49 -0.02
N ILE A 80 2.51 -7.60 0.97
CA ILE A 80 3.52 -6.61 1.33
C ILE A 80 3.63 -6.62 2.85
N THR A 81 4.83 -6.88 3.34
CA THR A 81 5.17 -6.87 4.76
C THR A 81 6.02 -5.65 5.03
N CYS A 82 5.48 -4.71 5.82
CA CYS A 82 6.28 -3.57 6.29
C CYS A 82 7.17 -4.01 7.45
N SER A 83 8.28 -3.32 7.67
CA SER A 83 9.12 -3.52 8.85
C SER A 83 8.41 -3.12 10.14
N ASP A 84 8.99 -3.52 11.29
CA ASP A 84 8.50 -3.11 12.61
C ASP A 84 8.33 -1.59 12.68
N ASN A 85 7.16 -1.15 13.18
CA ASN A 85 6.80 0.24 13.34
C ASN A 85 7.05 1.11 12.09
N SER A 86 6.84 0.53 10.90
CA SER A 86 6.98 1.24 9.64
C SER A 86 5.64 1.52 8.98
N ALA A 87 5.58 2.61 8.23
CA ALA A 87 4.38 3.07 7.55
C ALA A 87 4.29 2.47 6.15
N PHE A 88 3.09 2.19 5.66
CA PHE A 88 2.88 1.86 4.25
C PHE A 88 2.72 3.15 3.45
N VAL A 89 3.64 3.37 2.52
CA VAL A 89 3.75 4.61 1.74
C VAL A 89 3.60 4.29 0.25
N ILE A 90 2.92 5.17 -0.48
CA ILE A 90 2.84 5.15 -1.93
C ILE A 90 3.56 6.39 -2.47
N ASN A 91 4.63 6.19 -3.22
CA ASN A 91 5.29 7.26 -3.96
C ASN A 91 4.67 7.43 -5.35
N LEU A 92 4.39 8.67 -5.72
CA LEU A 92 3.89 9.03 -7.05
C LEU A 92 4.94 9.84 -7.82
N SER A 93 5.25 9.43 -9.05
CA SER A 93 6.22 10.14 -9.90
C SER A 93 5.76 11.52 -10.39
N GLY A 94 4.49 11.87 -10.18
CA GLY A 94 3.89 13.12 -10.63
C GLY A 94 2.58 13.44 -9.92
N ASN A 95 2.08 14.66 -10.08
CA ASN A 95 0.84 15.13 -9.45
C ASN A 95 -0.38 14.58 -10.21
N VAL A 96 -0.68 13.30 -9.99
CA VAL A 96 -1.79 12.58 -10.60
C VAL A 96 -2.66 11.98 -9.51
N GLN A 97 -3.97 12.24 -9.58
CA GLN A 97 -4.91 11.62 -8.65
C GLN A 97 -4.88 10.09 -8.81
N VAL A 98 -4.66 9.39 -7.70
CA VAL A 98 -4.82 7.95 -7.55
C VAL A 98 -5.87 7.72 -6.48
N SER A 99 -6.91 6.96 -6.82
CA SER A 99 -8.04 6.69 -5.92
C SER A 99 -8.21 5.18 -5.74
N GLY A 100 -8.59 4.75 -4.54
CA GLY A 100 -8.69 3.34 -4.21
C GLY A 100 -8.75 3.06 -2.70
N PHE A 101 -8.36 1.84 -2.32
CA PHE A 101 -8.24 1.45 -0.92
C PHE A 101 -7.26 0.29 -0.73
N VAL A 102 -6.81 0.14 0.51
CA VAL A 102 -5.97 -0.98 0.97
C VAL A 102 -6.71 -1.72 2.09
N ARG A 103 -6.61 -3.04 2.11
CA ARG A 103 -6.92 -3.88 3.28
C ARG A 103 -5.63 -4.43 3.87
N TYR A 104 -5.54 -4.38 5.19
CA TYR A 104 -4.34 -4.78 5.91
C TYR A 104 -4.66 -5.35 7.27
N ARG A 105 -3.71 -6.05 7.86
CA ARG A 105 -3.68 -6.50 9.25
C ARG A 105 -2.53 -5.82 9.99
N ILE A 106 -2.67 -5.72 11.30
CA ILE A 106 -1.59 -5.29 12.20
C ILE A 106 -1.20 -6.51 13.01
N LEU A 107 0.05 -6.94 12.85
CA LEU A 107 0.58 -8.18 13.41
C LEU A 107 1.70 -7.86 14.42
N PRO A 108 1.93 -8.72 15.42
CA PRO A 108 3.02 -8.56 16.38
C PRO A 108 4.40 -8.84 15.77
#